data_AF-A0A131Y4D6-F1
#
_entry.id   AF-A0A131Y4D6-F1
#
_cell.length_a   1.000
_cell.length_b   1.000
_cell.length_c   1.000
_cell.angle_alpha   90.00
_cell.angle_beta   90.00
_cell.angle_gamma   90.00
#
_symmetry.space_group_name_H-M   'P 1'
#
loop_
_entity.id
_entity.type
_entity.pdbx_description
1 polymer ?
#
loop_
_entity_poly.entity_id
_entity_poly.type
_entity_poly.pdbx_seq_one_letter_code
_entity_poly.pdbx_strand_id
1 'polypeptide(L)'
;MRLRRTRKKRALLVAALGSRTIDVLKGLCAPRKINELAYKEVVDILIQHYAPRPNEIAQSYKFFNRQQQEGESVQDFIVELRKMADNCNFGGSLDRMLRDRIVCGVRNQTVQRQLLSKRDLTRQEAEDLATAAEVATREVKNMEGNEVKTEAELNRMAGKSVDHERRYDRSMKNECERFGNRSHSRETCRLKFAKRSERGRVGKEVR
;
A
#
# COMPACT_ATOMS: atom_id res chain seq x y z
N MET A 1 4.53 -58.61 -20.09
CA MET A 1 4.14 -57.38 -20.83
C MET A 1 4.35 -56.05 -20.09
N ARG A 2 4.05 -55.92 -18.78
CA ARG A 2 4.09 -54.62 -18.05
C ARG A 2 5.48 -53.96 -17.95
N LEU A 3 6.55 -54.72 -17.72
CA LEU A 3 7.93 -54.21 -17.63
C LEU A 3 8.44 -53.51 -18.92
N ARG A 4 7.97 -53.96 -20.10
CA ARG A 4 8.39 -53.39 -21.40
C ARG A 4 7.76 -52.02 -21.63
N ARG A 5 6.56 -51.78 -21.08
CA ARG A 5 5.88 -50.48 -21.14
C ARG A 5 6.52 -49.45 -20.20
N THR A 6 6.96 -49.85 -19.00
CA THR A 6 7.60 -48.94 -18.04
C THR A 6 9.00 -48.49 -18.48
N ARG A 7 9.80 -49.38 -19.08
CA ARG A 7 11.10 -49.03 -19.68
C ARG A 7 10.98 -48.02 -20.83
N LYS A 8 10.00 -48.21 -21.73
CA LYS A 8 9.71 -47.27 -22.82
C LYS A 8 9.27 -45.89 -22.28
N LYS A 9 8.39 -45.85 -21.27
CA LYS A 9 7.96 -44.59 -20.63
C LYS A 9 9.13 -43.80 -20.04
N ARG A 10 10.06 -44.48 -19.34
CA ARG A 10 11.27 -43.85 -18.82
C ARG A 10 12.17 -43.32 -19.93
N ALA A 11 12.42 -44.11 -20.97
CA ALA A 11 13.26 -43.69 -22.09
C ALA A 11 12.68 -42.44 -22.79
N LEU A 12 11.36 -42.41 -23.01
CA LEU A 12 10.66 -41.25 -23.56
C LEU A 12 10.73 -40.03 -22.65
N LEU A 13 10.54 -40.20 -21.34
CA LEU A 13 10.69 -39.11 -20.36
C LEU A 13 12.10 -38.52 -20.43
N VAL A 14 13.13 -39.36 -20.31
CA VAL A 14 14.53 -38.92 -20.32
C VAL A 14 14.90 -38.24 -21.64
N ALA A 15 14.38 -38.73 -22.78
CA ALA A 15 14.58 -38.10 -24.08
C ALA A 15 13.90 -36.73 -24.21
N ALA A 16 12.79 -36.51 -23.50
CA ALA A 16 12.08 -35.23 -23.48
C ALA A 16 12.72 -34.20 -22.52
N LEU A 17 13.58 -34.63 -21.59
CA LEU A 17 14.28 -33.73 -20.67
C LEU A 17 15.44 -33.02 -21.37
N GLY A 18 15.67 -31.75 -21.00
CA GLY A 18 16.85 -31.01 -21.46
C GLY A 18 18.15 -31.54 -20.85
N SER A 19 19.28 -31.27 -21.51
CA SER A 19 20.62 -31.71 -21.10
C SER A 19 20.94 -31.37 -19.63
N ARG A 20 20.67 -30.13 -19.20
CA ARG A 20 20.86 -29.67 -17.81
C ARG A 20 20.10 -30.52 -16.80
N THR A 21 18.84 -30.84 -17.08
CA THR A 21 18.00 -31.66 -16.19
C THR A 21 18.47 -33.10 -16.14
N ILE A 22 18.97 -33.64 -17.26
CA ILE A 22 19.55 -34.98 -17.32
C ILE A 22 20.83 -35.05 -16.46
N ASP A 23 21.68 -34.03 -16.49
CA ASP A 23 22.92 -34.03 -15.70
C ASP A 23 22.63 -33.91 -14.20
N VAL A 24 21.67 -33.08 -13.80
CA VAL A 24 21.14 -33.06 -12.42
C VAL A 24 20.60 -34.44 -12.03
N LEU A 25 19.77 -35.06 -12.89
CA LEU A 25 19.21 -36.38 -12.63
C LEU A 25 20.31 -37.44 -12.47
N LYS A 26 21.35 -37.44 -13.30
CA LYS A 26 22.51 -38.35 -13.15
C LYS A 26 23.19 -38.15 -11.79
N GLY A 27 23.40 -36.90 -11.37
CA GLY A 27 23.96 -36.57 -10.07
C GLY A 27 23.11 -37.10 -8.91
N LEU A 28 21.80 -36.93 -8.98
CA LEU A 28 20.85 -37.40 -7.97
C LEU A 28 20.71 -38.94 -7.90
N CYS A 29 20.98 -39.63 -9.01
CA CYS A 29 20.86 -41.08 -9.12
C CYS A 29 22.14 -41.84 -8.71
N ALA A 30 23.28 -41.15 -8.64
CA ALA A 30 24.58 -41.78 -8.35
C ALA A 30 24.55 -42.52 -6.98
N PRO A 31 25.12 -43.74 -6.90
CA PRO A 31 25.92 -44.45 -7.91
C PRO A 31 25.12 -45.27 -8.94
N ARG A 32 23.78 -45.32 -8.86
CA ARG A 32 22.92 -46.08 -9.78
C ARG A 32 22.77 -45.36 -11.12
N LYS A 33 22.60 -46.12 -12.21
CA LYS A 33 22.32 -45.53 -13.54
C LYS A 33 20.83 -45.29 -13.71
N ILE A 34 20.46 -44.23 -14.44
CA ILE A 34 19.06 -43.92 -14.78
C ILE A 34 18.36 -45.12 -15.44
N ASN A 35 19.09 -45.93 -16.20
CA ASN A 35 18.55 -47.12 -16.87
C ASN A 35 18.16 -48.26 -15.92
N GLU A 36 18.68 -48.24 -14.69
CA GLU A 36 18.42 -49.23 -13.63
C GLU A 36 17.22 -48.83 -12.74
N LEU A 37 16.77 -47.58 -12.83
CA LEU A 37 15.62 -47.06 -12.08
C LEU A 37 14.30 -47.35 -12.80
N ALA A 38 13.25 -47.66 -12.05
CA ALA A 38 11.89 -47.66 -12.55
C ALA A 38 11.46 -46.25 -12.97
N TYR A 39 10.50 -46.16 -13.90
CA TYR A 39 9.91 -44.87 -14.30
C TYR A 39 9.43 -44.05 -13.09
N LYS A 40 8.77 -44.71 -12.13
CA LYS A 40 8.27 -44.06 -10.92
C LYS A 40 9.41 -43.47 -10.07
N GLU A 41 10.49 -44.23 -9.85
CA GLU A 41 11.66 -43.73 -9.11
C GLU A 41 12.26 -42.48 -9.78
N VAL A 42 12.39 -42.47 -11.12
CA VAL A 42 12.89 -41.30 -11.86
C VAL A 42 11.98 -40.08 -11.68
N VAL A 43 10.66 -40.27 -11.75
CA VAL A 43 9.69 -39.21 -11.53
C VAL A 43 9.75 -38.70 -10.09
N ASP A 44 9.80 -39.59 -9.11
CA ASP A 44 9.84 -39.24 -7.69
C ASP A 44 11.12 -38.43 -7.35
N ILE A 45 12.27 -38.81 -7.90
CA ILE A 45 13.54 -38.06 -7.75
C ILE A 45 13.42 -36.65 -8.34
N LEU A 46 12.85 -36.54 -9.54
CA LEU A 46 12.65 -35.23 -10.19
C LEU A 46 11.68 -34.35 -9.40
N ILE A 47 10.59 -34.92 -8.90
CA ILE A 47 9.63 -34.22 -8.04
C ILE A 47 10.33 -33.75 -6.77
N GLN A 48 11.08 -34.62 -6.09
CA GLN A 48 11.77 -34.26 -4.85
C GLN A 48 12.80 -33.13 -5.05
N HIS A 49 13.45 -33.08 -6.21
CA HIS A 49 14.44 -32.04 -6.49
C HIS A 49 13.83 -30.71 -6.97
N TYR A 50 12.85 -30.76 -7.87
CA TYR A 50 12.29 -29.55 -8.51
C TYR A 50 11.04 -29.01 -7.80
N ALA A 51 10.31 -29.86 -7.10
CA ALA A 51 9.12 -29.52 -6.33
C ALA A 51 9.17 -30.23 -4.97
N PRO A 52 10.20 -29.95 -4.14
CA PRO A 52 10.31 -30.56 -2.83
C PRO A 52 9.04 -30.31 -2.04
N ARG A 53 8.55 -31.33 -1.33
CA ARG A 53 7.37 -31.19 -0.48
C ARG A 53 7.63 -30.04 0.50
N PRO A 54 6.75 -29.02 0.57
CA PRO A 54 6.94 -27.93 1.49
C PRO A 54 6.98 -28.46 2.92
N ASN A 55 7.81 -27.85 3.77
CA ASN A 55 7.81 -28.16 5.20
C ASN A 55 6.47 -27.70 5.79
N GLU A 56 5.55 -28.65 5.98
CA GLU A 56 4.18 -28.40 6.43
C GLU A 56 4.13 -27.65 7.75
N ILE A 57 5.08 -27.93 8.66
CA ILE A 57 5.18 -27.23 9.95
C ILE A 57 5.54 -25.77 9.73
N ALA A 58 6.53 -25.49 8.89
CA ALA A 58 6.94 -24.13 8.59
C ALA A 58 5.82 -23.34 7.86
N GLN A 59 5.08 -23.99 6.96
CA GLN A 59 3.96 -23.37 6.25
C GLN A 59 2.79 -23.11 7.19
N SER A 60 2.43 -24.08 8.03
CA SER A 60 1.41 -23.92 9.08
C SER A 60 1.78 -22.79 10.03
N TYR A 61 3.04 -22.71 10.46
CA TYR A 61 3.53 -21.61 11.29
C TYR A 61 3.34 -20.26 10.60
N LYS A 62 3.70 -20.12 9.32
CA LYS A 62 3.48 -18.88 8.56
C LYS A 62 1.99 -18.56 8.45
N PHE A 63 1.16 -19.56 8.15
CA PHE A 63 -0.29 -19.42 8.06
C PHE A 63 -0.88 -18.93 9.38
N PHE A 64 -0.56 -19.57 10.51
CA PHE A 64 -1.09 -19.18 11.82
C PHE A 64 -0.54 -17.85 12.36
N ASN A 65 0.56 -17.33 11.80
CA ASN A 65 1.08 -16.00 12.13
C ASN A 65 0.64 -14.91 11.14
N ARG A 66 -0.12 -15.26 10.10
CA ARG A 66 -0.58 -14.30 9.11
C ARG A 66 -1.64 -13.37 9.71
N GLN A 67 -1.35 -12.07 9.67
CA GLN A 67 -2.20 -10.97 10.12
C GLN A 67 -2.43 -10.01 8.97
N GLN A 68 -3.64 -9.44 8.84
CA GLN A 68 -3.94 -8.40 7.84
C GLN A 68 -2.99 -7.21 8.02
N GLN A 69 -2.28 -6.86 6.95
CA GLN A 69 -1.32 -5.77 6.96
C GLN A 69 -2.02 -4.40 6.97
N GLU A 70 -1.28 -3.36 7.32
CA GLU A 70 -1.82 -2.00 7.24
C GLU A 70 -2.01 -1.59 5.78
N GLY A 71 -3.21 -1.13 5.44
CA GLY A 71 -3.58 -0.77 4.06
C GLY A 71 -3.92 -1.97 3.16
N GLU A 72 -3.79 -3.20 3.64
CA GLU A 72 -4.23 -4.39 2.92
C GLU A 72 -5.75 -4.55 3.00
N SER A 73 -6.40 -4.79 1.85
CA SER A 73 -7.84 -5.07 1.81
C SER A 73 -8.18 -6.42 2.44
N VAL A 74 -9.40 -6.57 2.96
CA VAL A 74 -9.87 -7.86 3.50
C VAL A 74 -9.87 -8.93 2.40
N GLN A 75 -10.19 -8.58 1.16
CA GLN A 75 -10.18 -9.53 0.03
C GLN A 75 -8.77 -10.04 -0.27
N ASP A 76 -7.78 -9.14 -0.36
CA ASP A 76 -6.38 -9.53 -0.61
C ASP A 76 -5.85 -10.42 0.52
N PHE A 77 -6.18 -10.07 1.76
CA PHE A 77 -5.85 -10.88 2.94
C PHE A 77 -6.42 -12.31 2.83
N ILE A 78 -7.70 -12.46 2.49
CA ILE A 78 -8.35 -13.78 2.32
C ILE A 78 -7.71 -14.57 1.17
N VAL A 79 -7.42 -13.91 0.05
CA VAL A 79 -6.77 -14.55 -1.11
C VAL A 79 -5.40 -15.08 -0.73
N GLU A 80 -4.60 -14.29 -0.01
CA GLU A 80 -3.28 -14.74 0.47
C GLU A 80 -3.39 -15.89 1.48
N LEU A 81 -4.37 -15.86 2.40
CA LEU A 81 -4.61 -16.98 3.32
C LEU A 81 -4.89 -18.29 2.57
N ARG A 82 -5.71 -18.24 1.52
CA ARG A 82 -6.02 -19.42 0.69
C ARG A 82 -4.77 -19.96 0.00
N LYS A 83 -3.95 -19.10 -0.61
CA LYS A 83 -2.67 -19.50 -1.23
C LYS A 83 -1.71 -20.13 -0.23
N MET A 84 -1.65 -19.62 1.01
CA MET A 84 -0.79 -20.17 2.05
C MET A 84 -1.27 -21.56 2.50
N ALA A 85 -2.59 -21.75 2.58
CA ALA A 85 -3.19 -23.00 3.05
C ALA A 85 -2.88 -24.20 2.13
N ASP A 86 -2.69 -23.98 0.82
CA ASP A 86 -2.34 -25.02 -0.16
C ASP A 86 -1.06 -25.80 0.24
N ASN A 87 -0.09 -25.11 0.85
CA ASN A 87 1.18 -25.71 1.27
C ASN A 87 1.14 -26.29 2.69
N CYS A 88 0.02 -26.17 3.40
CA CYS A 88 -0.11 -26.59 4.79
C CYS A 88 -0.72 -27.99 4.97
N ASN A 89 -1.30 -28.57 3.91
CA ASN A 89 -1.89 -29.92 3.93
C ASN A 89 -2.98 -30.11 5.02
N PHE A 90 -3.88 -29.13 5.18
CA PHE A 90 -4.95 -29.18 6.19
C PHE A 90 -6.05 -30.22 5.93
N GLY A 91 -6.09 -30.81 4.73
CA GLY A 91 -7.07 -31.82 4.35
C GLY A 91 -8.51 -31.37 4.59
N GLY A 92 -9.34 -32.24 5.17
CA GLY A 92 -10.75 -31.94 5.48
C GLY A 92 -10.98 -30.83 6.50
N SER A 93 -9.94 -30.30 7.14
CA SER A 93 -10.04 -29.17 8.08
C SER A 93 -9.77 -27.81 7.44
N LEU A 94 -9.52 -27.75 6.13
CA LEU A 94 -9.16 -26.51 5.41
C LEU A 94 -10.12 -25.36 5.69
N ASP A 95 -11.43 -25.59 5.55
CA ASP A 95 -12.44 -24.55 5.76
C ASP A 95 -12.43 -24.01 7.19
N ARG A 96 -12.25 -24.89 8.18
CA ARG A 96 -12.12 -24.51 9.58
C ARG A 96 -10.87 -23.68 9.81
N MET A 97 -9.72 -24.09 9.27
CA MET A 97 -8.45 -23.37 9.43
C MET A 97 -8.51 -21.98 8.82
N LEU A 98 -9.09 -21.84 7.62
CA LEU A 98 -9.29 -20.56 6.96
C LEU A 98 -10.23 -19.66 7.77
N ARG A 99 -11.38 -20.19 8.20
CA ARG A 99 -12.32 -19.45 9.06
C ARG A 99 -11.63 -18.92 10.32
N ASP A 100 -10.99 -19.81 11.08
CA ASP A 100 -10.36 -19.46 12.36
C ASP A 100 -9.24 -18.41 12.14
N ARG A 101 -8.52 -18.52 11.02
CA ARG A 101 -7.47 -17.55 10.67
C ARG A 101 -8.01 -16.20 10.20
N ILE A 102 -9.14 -16.15 9.50
CA ILE A 102 -9.83 -14.89 9.15
C ILE A 102 -10.24 -14.16 10.44
N VAL A 103 -10.87 -14.87 11.37
CA VAL A 103 -11.33 -14.29 12.65
C VAL A 103 -10.16 -13.75 13.47
N CYS A 104 -9.10 -14.54 13.63
CA CYS A 104 -7.94 -14.15 14.43
C CYS A 104 -7.01 -13.15 13.72
N GLY A 105 -7.11 -13.05 12.39
CA GLY A 105 -6.16 -12.34 11.53
C GLY A 105 -6.66 -11.00 10.98
N VAL A 106 -7.95 -10.72 11.06
CA VAL A 106 -8.53 -9.43 10.64
C VAL A 106 -8.05 -8.30 11.55
N ARG A 107 -7.66 -7.16 10.97
CA ARG A 107 -7.12 -6.02 11.72
C ARG A 107 -8.20 -5.23 12.46
N ASN A 108 -9.41 -5.16 11.90
CA ASN A 108 -10.51 -4.41 12.48
C ASN A 108 -11.09 -5.15 13.70
N GLN A 109 -10.85 -4.63 14.91
CA GLN A 109 -11.33 -5.25 16.15
C GLN A 109 -12.85 -5.33 16.25
N THR A 110 -13.58 -4.38 15.67
CA THR A 110 -15.06 -4.41 15.68
C THR A 110 -15.56 -5.59 14.85
N VAL A 111 -14.96 -5.80 13.68
CA VAL A 111 -15.25 -6.96 12.82
C VAL A 111 -14.89 -8.25 13.53
N GLN A 112 -13.71 -8.31 14.16
CA GLN A 112 -13.30 -9.48 14.93
C GLN A 112 -14.29 -9.84 16.05
N ARG A 113 -14.77 -8.85 16.82
CA ARG A 113 -15.78 -9.08 17.87
C ARG A 113 -17.11 -9.57 17.29
N GLN A 114 -17.54 -9.03 16.16
CA GLN A 114 -18.76 -9.48 15.46
C GLN A 114 -18.63 -10.91 14.94
N LEU A 115 -17.45 -11.30 14.44
CA LEU A 115 -17.20 -12.67 14.03
C LEU A 115 -17.22 -13.62 15.22
N LEU A 116 -16.59 -13.25 16.34
CA LEU A 116 -16.54 -14.06 17.57
C LEU A 116 -17.90 -14.21 18.27
N SER A 117 -18.87 -13.32 18.01
CA SER A 117 -20.20 -13.41 18.62
C SER A 117 -21.11 -14.46 17.93
N LYS A 118 -20.75 -14.92 16.73
CA LYS A 118 -21.49 -15.96 16.00
C LYS A 118 -21.09 -17.35 16.50
N ARG A 119 -22.07 -18.13 16.98
CA ARG A 119 -21.86 -19.50 17.52
C ARG A 119 -21.45 -20.50 16.43
N ASP A 120 -22.20 -20.53 15.33
CA ASP A 120 -22.03 -21.50 14.24
C ASP A 120 -21.46 -20.83 12.99
N LEU A 121 -20.36 -20.10 13.14
CA LEU A 121 -19.74 -19.37 12.05
C LEU A 121 -19.15 -20.34 11.01
N THR A 122 -19.56 -20.20 9.75
CA THR A 122 -18.95 -20.88 8.61
C THR A 122 -17.82 -20.05 7.98
N ARG A 123 -16.96 -20.67 7.16
CA ARG A 123 -15.92 -19.93 6.41
C ARG A 123 -16.55 -18.85 5.53
N GLN A 124 -17.61 -19.21 4.79
CA GLN A 124 -18.26 -18.30 3.85
C GLN A 124 -18.84 -17.08 4.56
N GLU A 125 -19.55 -17.28 5.67
CA GLU A 125 -20.09 -16.17 6.45
C GLU A 125 -19.00 -15.27 7.06
N ALA A 126 -17.84 -15.84 7.42
CA ALA A 126 -16.73 -15.05 7.93
C ALA A 126 -16.15 -14.12 6.85
N GLU A 127 -15.99 -14.64 5.63
CA GLU A 127 -15.53 -13.87 4.47
C GLU A 127 -16.53 -12.78 4.08
N ASP A 128 -17.81 -13.13 3.99
CA ASP A 128 -18.87 -12.19 3.61
C ASP A 128 -19.01 -11.07 4.63
N LEU A 129 -19.02 -11.39 5.93
CA LEU A 129 -19.13 -10.39 7.00
C LEU A 129 -17.91 -9.46 7.01
N ALA A 130 -16.70 -10.02 6.93
CA ALA A 130 -15.49 -9.21 6.95
C ALA A 130 -15.41 -8.26 5.73
N THR A 131 -15.78 -8.76 4.55
CA THR A 131 -15.80 -7.96 3.31
C THR A 131 -16.89 -6.88 3.38
N ALA A 132 -18.11 -7.24 3.80
CA ALA A 132 -19.22 -6.29 3.90
C ALA A 132 -18.92 -5.18 4.92
N ALA A 133 -18.26 -5.50 6.04
CA ALA A 133 -17.89 -4.52 7.05
C ALA A 133 -16.80 -3.55 6.55
N GLU A 134 -15.83 -4.02 5.76
CA GLU A 134 -14.84 -3.16 5.11
C GLU A 134 -15.51 -2.18 4.14
N VAL A 135 -16.41 -2.68 3.28
CA VAL A 135 -17.18 -1.85 2.35
C VAL A 135 -18.01 -0.82 3.11
N ALA A 136 -18.77 -1.23 4.13
CA ALA A 136 -19.59 -0.31 4.93
C ALA A 136 -18.73 0.77 5.61
N THR A 137 -17.55 0.41 6.14
CA THR A 137 -16.63 1.38 6.74
C THR A 137 -16.12 2.38 5.71
N ARG A 138 -15.84 1.93 4.48
CA ARG A 138 -15.41 2.80 3.38
C ARG A 138 -16.52 3.76 2.95
N GLU A 139 -17.74 3.25 2.79
CA GLU A 139 -18.88 4.08 2.38
C GLU A 139 -19.23 5.12 3.45
N VAL A 140 -19.17 4.78 4.75
CA VAL A 140 -19.36 5.76 5.83
C VAL A 140 -18.33 6.88 5.76
N LYS A 141 -17.04 6.56 5.57
CA LYS A 141 -15.99 7.57 5.38
C LYS A 141 -16.23 8.46 4.16
N ASN A 142 -16.71 7.88 3.06
CA ASN A 142 -17.05 8.64 1.86
C ASN A 142 -18.23 9.59 2.12
N MET A 143 -19.22 9.17 2.91
CA MET A 143 -20.37 10.01 3.29
C MET A 143 -19.96 11.16 4.22
N GLU A 144 -19.13 10.90 5.23
CA GLU A 144 -18.59 11.93 6.14
C GLU A 144 -17.69 12.94 5.41
N GLY A 145 -16.92 12.50 4.42
CA GLY A 145 -16.13 13.39 3.56
C GLY A 145 -16.96 14.27 2.62
N ASN A 146 -18.26 14.00 2.48
CA ASN A 146 -19.18 14.68 1.57
C ASN A 146 -20.24 15.51 2.32
N GLU A 147 -19.99 15.87 3.59
CA GLU A 147 -20.84 16.80 4.32
C GLU A 147 -21.10 18.05 3.45
N VAL A 148 -22.38 18.24 3.11
CA VAL A 148 -22.87 19.45 2.45
C VAL A 148 -22.50 20.61 3.36
N LYS A 149 -21.50 21.40 2.94
CA LYS A 149 -21.13 22.66 3.58
C LYS A 149 -22.42 23.41 3.87
N THR A 150 -22.69 23.67 5.14
CA THR A 150 -23.89 24.40 5.56
C THR A 150 -23.98 25.74 4.82
N GLU A 151 -25.18 26.27 4.59
CA GLU A 151 -25.36 27.61 3.97
C GLU A 151 -24.49 28.70 4.64
N ALA A 152 -24.20 28.55 5.94
CA ALA A 152 -23.34 29.43 6.71
C ALA A 152 -21.83 29.37 6.33
N GLU A 153 -21.36 28.30 5.69
CA GLU A 153 -20.00 28.18 5.16
C GLU A 153 -19.91 28.63 3.70
N LEU A 154 -20.97 28.43 2.91
CA LEU A 154 -21.07 28.94 1.54
C LEU A 154 -21.15 30.48 1.51
N ASN A 155 -21.92 31.10 2.41
CA ASN A 155 -21.99 32.55 2.54
C ASN A 155 -20.68 33.20 3.00
N ARG A 156 -19.77 32.46 3.65
CA ARG A 156 -18.43 32.95 4.03
C ARG A 156 -17.45 33.05 2.86
N MET A 157 -17.70 32.36 1.75
CA MET A 157 -16.92 32.52 0.51
C MET A 157 -17.50 33.57 -0.45
N ALA A 158 -18.80 33.87 -0.37
CA ALA A 158 -19.45 34.92 -1.17
C ALA A 158 -19.13 36.35 -0.69
N GLY A 159 -18.73 36.55 0.58
CA GLY A 159 -18.44 37.86 1.15
C GLY A 159 -17.06 38.46 0.86
N LYS A 160 -16.21 37.82 0.06
CA LYS A 160 -14.81 38.24 -0.18
C LYS A 160 -14.58 39.05 -1.46
N SER A 161 -15.62 39.39 -2.22
CA SER A 161 -15.49 40.00 -3.55
C SER A 161 -15.57 41.53 -3.60
N VAL A 162 -15.54 42.26 -2.46
CA VAL A 162 -15.75 43.73 -2.48
C VAL A 162 -14.59 44.60 -1.94
N ASP A 163 -13.45 44.01 -1.55
CA ASP A 163 -12.38 44.77 -0.87
C ASP A 163 -11.07 44.95 -1.66
N HIS A 164 -11.07 44.71 -2.99
CA HIS A 164 -9.87 44.97 -3.79
C HIS A 164 -9.68 46.43 -4.18
N GLU A 165 -10.76 47.22 -4.30
CA GLU A 165 -10.66 48.65 -4.70
C GLU A 165 -10.28 49.59 -3.54
N ARG A 166 -10.57 49.24 -2.28
CA ARG A 166 -10.29 50.13 -1.13
C ARG A 166 -8.84 50.08 -0.63
N ARG A 167 -8.04 49.12 -1.08
CA ARG A 167 -6.66 48.90 -0.58
C ARG A 167 -5.61 49.71 -1.35
N TYR A 168 -5.90 50.17 -2.56
CA TYR A 168 -4.96 50.96 -3.37
C TYR A 168 -4.85 52.42 -2.90
N ASP A 169 -5.95 53.05 -2.47
CA ASP A 169 -5.96 54.46 -2.03
C ASP A 169 -5.13 54.72 -0.76
N ARG A 170 -5.11 53.74 0.16
CA ARG A 170 -4.49 53.93 1.48
C ARG A 170 -2.96 53.74 1.48
N SER A 171 -2.40 53.14 0.43
CA SER A 171 -0.95 52.88 0.33
C SER A 171 -0.15 54.07 -0.19
N MET A 172 -0.75 55.03 -0.91
CA MET A 172 -0.02 56.22 -1.39
C MET A 172 0.13 57.33 -0.34
N LYS A 173 -0.62 57.32 0.76
CA LYS A 173 -0.63 58.42 1.75
C LYS A 173 0.53 58.39 2.76
N ASN A 174 1.38 57.36 2.74
CA ASN A 174 2.45 57.17 3.73
C ASN A 174 3.88 57.25 3.18
N GLU A 175 4.08 57.72 1.94
CA GLU A 175 5.42 57.95 1.38
C GLU A 175 5.93 59.36 1.70
N CYS A 176 7.22 59.48 2.03
CA CYS A 176 7.84 60.78 2.31
C CYS A 176 8.14 61.52 1.00
N GLU A 177 7.36 62.56 0.70
CA GLU A 177 7.43 63.31 -0.57
C GLU A 177 8.79 63.98 -0.86
N ARG A 178 9.67 64.18 0.14
CA ARG A 178 10.97 64.85 -0.05
C ARG A 178 12.11 63.90 -0.42
N PHE A 179 12.04 62.63 0.00
CA PHE A 179 13.10 61.63 -0.24
C PHE A 179 12.63 60.41 -1.04
N GLY A 180 11.34 60.34 -1.39
CA GLY A 180 10.82 59.36 -2.34
C GLY A 180 10.94 57.89 -1.92
N ASN A 181 11.06 57.59 -0.61
CA ASN A 181 11.17 56.22 -0.12
C ASN A 181 10.37 55.97 1.17
N ARG A 182 10.21 54.68 1.50
CA ARG A 182 9.40 54.14 2.62
C ARG A 182 10.19 53.96 3.92
N SER A 183 11.42 54.47 3.99
CA SER A 183 12.29 54.26 5.15
C SER A 183 11.77 54.95 6.42
N HIS A 184 10.81 55.87 6.29
CA HIS A 184 10.07 56.48 7.39
C HIS A 184 8.74 57.07 6.88
N SER A 185 7.79 57.33 7.79
CA SER A 185 6.51 57.95 7.46
C SER A 185 6.62 59.48 7.38
N ARG A 186 5.64 60.14 6.73
CA ARG A 186 5.52 61.60 6.71
C ARG A 186 5.45 62.20 8.12
N GLU A 187 4.98 61.43 9.10
CA GLU A 187 4.85 61.86 10.49
C GLU A 187 6.17 61.82 11.26
N THR A 188 7.05 60.87 10.94
CA THR A 188 8.32 60.59 11.65
C THR A 188 9.56 61.19 10.95
N CYS A 189 9.36 62.06 9.95
CA CYS A 189 10.44 62.73 9.23
C CYS A 189 11.22 63.69 10.13
N ARG A 190 12.52 63.42 10.31
CA ARG A 190 13.43 64.10 11.25
C ARG A 190 13.71 65.59 10.94
N LEU A 191 13.27 66.11 9.79
CA LEU A 191 13.54 67.49 9.34
C LEU A 191 12.36 68.46 9.54
N LYS A 192 11.33 68.07 10.31
CA LYS A 192 10.12 68.88 10.52
C LYS A 192 10.34 70.28 11.15
N PHE A 193 11.53 70.60 11.68
CA PHE A 193 11.78 71.87 12.38
C PHE A 193 13.09 72.61 12.03
N ALA A 194 13.63 72.49 10.81
CA ALA A 194 14.73 73.34 10.38
C ALA A 194 14.21 74.57 9.58
N LYS A 195 14.23 75.76 10.20
CA LYS A 195 13.89 77.04 9.54
C LYS A 195 14.86 77.32 8.40
N ARG A 196 14.31 77.81 7.29
CA ARG A 196 15.00 78.36 6.11
C ARG A 196 16.02 79.43 6.54
N SER A 197 17.31 79.21 6.35
CA SER A 197 18.31 80.28 6.32
C SER A 197 18.65 80.60 4.86
N GLU A 198 18.38 81.83 4.45
CA GLU A 198 18.75 82.39 3.16
C GLU A 198 20.25 82.68 3.06
N ARG A 199 20.69 82.88 1.81
CA ARG A 199 22.01 83.36 1.31
C ARG A 199 23.07 82.26 1.16
N GLY A 200 23.80 82.16 0.05
CA GLY A 200 23.91 83.01 -1.13
C GLY A 200 24.71 82.31 -2.23
N ARG A 201 24.68 82.93 -3.42
CA ARG A 201 25.36 82.52 -4.68
C ARG A 201 26.82 82.10 -4.49
N VAL A 202 27.23 81.04 -5.20
CA VAL A 202 28.36 80.97 -6.16
C VAL A 202 27.99 79.81 -7.11
N GLY A 203 27.89 79.91 -8.43
CA GLY A 203 28.85 80.49 -9.38
C GLY A 203 29.66 79.35 -10.01
N LYS A 204 29.68 79.31 -11.35
CA LYS A 204 30.30 78.36 -12.32
C LYS A 204 31.72 77.90 -11.97
N GLU A 205 32.23 76.76 -12.46
CA GLU A 205 32.83 76.51 -13.81
C GLU A 205 33.05 74.98 -13.95
N VAL A 206 32.83 74.28 -15.08
CA VAL A 206 33.42 74.36 -16.43
C VAL A 206 34.96 74.42 -16.43
N ARG A 207 35.64 73.29 -16.23
CA ARG A 207 36.30 72.48 -17.27
C ARG A 207 36.92 71.23 -16.66
#